data_AF-A0A9X3F2L8-F1
#
_entry.id   AF-A0A9X3F2L8-F1
#
_cell.length_a   1.000
_cell.length_b   1.000
_cell.length_c   1.000
_cell.angle_alpha   90.00
_cell.angle_beta   90.00
_cell.angle_gamma   90.00
#
_symmetry.space_group_name_H-M   'P 1'
#
loop_
_entity.id
_entity.type
_entity.pdbx_description
1 polymer ?
#
loop_
_entity_poly.entity_id
_entity_poly.type
_entity_poly.pdbx_seq_one_letter_code
_entity_poly.pdbx_strand_id
1 'polypeptide(L)'
;MIVQPGPDVERRELLAVAFHDYPLDDALVACVVPVASPAAAAVISYENALCSLQVDEHGAAIREHHLDVVPAIASGELTGVHPATPGRVCTYLQSRRMVRYDLDQKVTRQLRMGRDDDALLAGMWLSGQETRLAVQVEDTSRYDDGGLVLGRIDVFDLAAGRRLGAAPLPKAREAGQGWAAGADVVAIAQDGGLRVFDAAMQPLADHPLTRAAKEALAEAGASEIHALRIHPSQPLAVLAACTADVMGVRDFTLHRVTWGRGGAPEVRRFAKLHAVGDLGFGAFAPVGDALDVRVATGGVTWMLLATGPYLLLDLGPSRGLQGAVVGPAALPRVRARHGPDRPVEPARRDSMSATRRGIIELCWGPQQGTKAIVSPGQSLTIGRDPQAGLCLDDPAVAPAHAAVEWDGAEARLRHLGGPALTLLSGQAVTTSAPLDHGEWIRVGGVDLLFHVEALTPAPWSREPADEAAAEAALTALQRVSGPLFAVLDTATEPRIAELVRESVAPWRSLFDGVEGARLADAAPHVVSLSADPRLCADLIREGWGYRWGVLLVSDRSLFEIRQHLRKFLLVQREGTPEATYFRFYDPDVLRVYLESCTPAELTQWFGGVVRCHLGEDLDSPTGWWRIDAR
;
A
#
# COMPACT_ATOMS: atom_id res chain seq x y z
N MET A 1 -10.65 6.77 29.89
CA MET A 1 -9.22 6.88 30.23
C MET A 1 -9.03 7.97 31.28
N ILE A 2 -8.26 7.71 32.34
CA ILE A 2 -7.77 8.75 33.27
C ILE A 2 -6.27 8.93 33.04
N VAL A 3 -5.82 10.17 32.85
CA VAL A 3 -4.40 10.50 32.63
C VAL A 3 -3.85 11.22 33.85
N GLN A 4 -2.83 10.62 34.47
CA GLN A 4 -2.10 11.19 35.60
C GLN A 4 -0.69 11.63 35.11
N PRO A 5 -0.40 12.94 35.05
CA PRO A 5 0.91 13.42 34.60
C PRO A 5 2.05 13.04 35.57
N GLY A 6 3.27 13.07 35.06
CA GLY A 6 4.50 12.96 35.84
C GLY A 6 4.72 14.15 36.79
N PRO A 7 5.61 14.02 37.79
CA PRO A 7 5.84 15.04 38.80
C PRO A 7 6.39 16.36 38.22
N ASP A 8 7.15 16.28 37.12
CA ASP A 8 7.80 17.43 36.47
C ASP A 8 7.11 17.84 35.15
N VAL A 9 5.88 17.35 34.91
CA VAL A 9 5.14 17.59 33.66
C VAL A 9 4.21 18.78 33.82
N GLU A 10 4.44 19.84 33.04
CA GLU A 10 3.52 20.97 32.95
C GLU A 10 2.29 20.57 32.12
N ARG A 11 1.11 20.54 32.74
CA ARG A 11 -0.15 20.34 32.03
C ARG A 11 -0.54 21.63 31.32
N ARG A 12 -0.46 21.64 29.99
CA ARG A 12 -1.08 22.67 29.15
C ARG A 12 -2.27 22.06 28.40
N GLU A 13 -3.47 22.55 28.69
CA GLU A 13 -4.64 22.25 27.86
C GLU A 13 -4.48 23.04 26.56
N LEU A 14 -4.12 22.35 25.48
CA LEU A 14 -4.30 22.92 24.15
C LEU A 14 -5.81 22.87 23.86
N LEU A 15 -6.37 24.04 23.51
CA LEU A 15 -7.67 24.14 22.85
C LEU A 15 -7.75 23.01 21.85
N ALA A 16 -8.76 22.14 22.02
CA ALA A 16 -8.98 20.98 21.18
C ALA A 16 -8.65 21.33 19.73
N VAL A 17 -7.49 20.86 19.23
CA VAL A 17 -7.30 20.73 17.79
C VAL A 17 -8.13 19.51 17.49
N ALA A 18 -9.44 19.74 17.41
CA ALA A 18 -10.32 18.73 16.90
C ALA A 18 -9.75 18.42 15.52
N PHE A 19 -9.26 17.19 15.32
CA PHE A 19 -9.08 16.64 13.97
C PHE A 19 -10.49 16.45 13.39
N HIS A 20 -11.19 17.56 13.19
CA HIS A 20 -12.47 17.62 12.54
C HIS A 20 -12.17 17.59 11.06
N ASP A 21 -12.66 16.52 10.44
CA ASP A 21 -12.67 16.28 9.02
C ASP A 21 -11.27 16.12 8.40
N TYR A 22 -10.76 14.89 8.47
CA TYR A 22 -9.80 14.40 7.48
C TYR A 22 -10.49 14.52 6.10
N PRO A 23 -9.99 15.34 5.16
CA PRO A 23 -10.64 15.53 3.85
C PRO A 23 -10.35 14.39 2.86
N LEU A 24 -9.58 13.38 3.27
CA LEU A 24 -9.27 12.20 2.47
C LEU A 24 -10.16 11.04 2.95
N ASP A 25 -10.69 10.27 2.02
CA ASP A 25 -11.35 9.01 2.36
C ASP A 25 -10.27 8.04 2.90
N ASP A 26 -10.50 7.42 4.06
CA ASP A 26 -9.60 6.38 4.62
C ASP A 26 -9.33 5.26 3.59
N ALA A 27 -10.24 5.05 2.64
CA ALA A 27 -10.08 4.10 1.54
C ALA A 27 -9.00 4.50 0.51
N LEU A 28 -8.57 5.77 0.48
CA LEU A 28 -7.60 6.28 -0.49
C LEU A 28 -6.18 6.31 0.06
N VAL A 29 -5.99 6.14 1.37
CA VAL A 29 -4.68 6.27 2.02
C VAL A 29 -3.98 4.92 2.10
N ALA A 30 -2.92 4.76 1.32
CA ALA A 30 -2.12 3.52 1.32
C ALA A 30 -1.03 3.55 2.39
N CYS A 31 -0.40 4.70 2.61
CA CYS A 31 0.59 4.88 3.67
C CYS A 31 0.79 6.36 3.99
N VAL A 32 0.92 6.72 5.27
CA VAL A 32 1.32 8.06 5.69
C VAL A 32 2.77 8.01 6.14
N VAL A 33 3.64 8.71 5.41
CA VAL A 33 5.06 8.86 5.72
C VAL A 33 5.31 10.31 6.12
N PRO A 34 5.67 10.62 7.37
CA PRO A 34 5.96 12.01 7.73
C PRO A 34 7.10 12.55 6.86
N VAL A 35 6.95 13.76 6.34
CA VAL A 35 8.02 14.48 5.61
C VAL A 35 8.55 15.56 6.50
N ALA A 36 9.82 15.89 6.36
CA ALA A 36 10.49 16.75 7.33
C ALA A 36 10.28 18.25 7.10
N SER A 37 9.12 18.64 6.58
CA SER A 37 8.65 20.01 6.69
C SER A 37 7.86 20.12 8.00
N PRO A 38 8.00 21.22 8.77
CA PRO A 38 7.17 21.46 9.95
C PRO A 38 5.71 21.27 9.61
N ALA A 39 5.05 20.41 10.39
CA ALA A 39 3.65 20.06 10.25
C ALA A 39 3.25 19.48 8.88
N ALA A 40 4.12 18.70 8.23
CA ALA A 40 3.76 18.02 6.99
C ALA A 40 3.98 16.50 6.98
N ALA A 41 3.10 15.79 6.29
CA ALA A 41 3.24 14.34 6.04
C ALA A 41 3.05 14.06 4.55
N ALA A 42 3.87 13.19 3.98
CA ALA A 42 3.59 12.59 2.69
C ALA A 42 2.50 11.53 2.88
N VAL A 43 1.41 11.65 2.14
CA VAL A 43 0.38 10.63 2.03
C VAL A 43 0.62 9.94 0.70
N ILE A 44 1.00 8.67 0.76
CA ILE A 44 0.95 7.76 -0.38
C ILE A 44 -0.50 7.29 -0.48
N SER A 45 -1.18 7.65 -1.55
CA SER A 45 -2.53 7.12 -1.81
C SER A 45 -2.46 5.79 -2.58
N TYR A 46 -3.55 5.01 -2.53
CA TYR A 46 -3.73 3.85 -3.42
C TYR A 46 -3.82 4.27 -4.91
N GLU A 47 -3.96 5.58 -5.18
CA GLU A 47 -3.93 6.19 -6.51
C GLU A 47 -2.49 6.57 -6.96
N ASN A 48 -1.46 6.06 -6.27
CA ASN A 48 -0.04 6.35 -6.52
C ASN A 48 0.35 7.85 -6.45
N ALA A 49 -0.48 8.67 -5.82
CA ALA A 49 -0.18 10.08 -5.60
C ALA A 49 0.55 10.26 -4.26
N LEU A 50 1.58 11.10 -4.26
CA LEU A 50 2.19 11.59 -3.04
C LEU A 50 1.70 13.01 -2.71
N CYS A 51 0.90 13.14 -1.64
CA CYS A 51 0.34 14.42 -1.22
C CYS A 51 1.02 14.94 0.05
N SER A 52 1.21 16.24 0.20
CA SER A 52 1.61 16.82 1.50
C SER A 52 0.39 17.21 2.36
N LEU A 53 0.23 16.59 3.52
CA LEU A 53 -0.62 17.14 4.60
C LEU A 53 0.08 18.39 5.15
N GLN A 54 -0.63 19.48 5.46
CA GLN A 54 -0.12 20.54 6.33
C GLN A 54 -1.02 20.69 7.57
N VAL A 55 -0.45 20.81 8.76
CA VAL A 55 -1.23 21.01 10.00
C VAL A 55 -0.93 22.40 10.56
N ASP A 56 -1.94 23.25 10.68
CA ASP A 56 -1.78 24.57 11.29
C ASP A 56 -2.55 24.69 12.62
N GLU A 57 -2.46 25.86 13.24
CA GLU A 57 -3.06 26.16 14.55
C GLU A 57 -4.60 26.11 14.56
N HIS A 58 -5.25 26.04 13.38
CA HIS A 58 -6.70 25.94 13.21
C HIS A 58 -7.16 24.53 12.78
N GLY A 59 -6.24 23.57 12.62
CA GLY A 59 -6.53 22.20 12.20
C GLY A 59 -5.62 21.72 11.07
N ALA A 60 -5.82 20.47 10.64
CA ALA A 60 -5.12 19.92 9.48
C ALA A 60 -5.70 20.52 8.18
N ALA A 61 -4.97 21.40 7.52
CA ALA A 61 -5.29 21.87 6.17
C ALA A 61 -4.47 21.06 5.16
N ILE A 62 -5.08 20.10 4.47
CA ILE A 62 -4.43 19.48 3.31
C ILE A 62 -4.21 20.57 2.26
N ARG A 63 -2.95 20.94 2.04
CA ARG A 63 -2.56 21.60 0.80
C ARG A 63 -2.08 20.50 -0.12
N GLU A 64 -2.95 20.11 -1.03
CA GLU A 64 -2.66 19.10 -2.05
C GLU A 64 -1.58 19.63 -2.99
N HIS A 65 -0.35 19.46 -2.56
CA HIS A 65 0.81 19.53 -3.44
C HIS A 65 1.01 18.11 -3.93
N HIS A 66 0.65 17.82 -5.17
CA HIS A 66 1.14 16.63 -5.86
C HIS A 66 2.66 16.74 -5.88
N LEU A 67 3.31 16.04 -4.95
CA LEU A 67 4.77 16.08 -4.82
C LEU A 67 5.37 15.28 -5.97
N ASP A 68 4.80 14.13 -6.30
CA ASP A 68 5.07 13.33 -7.51
C ASP A 68 4.19 12.06 -7.60
N VAL A 69 4.23 11.39 -8.75
CA VAL A 69 3.73 10.00 -8.94
C VAL A 69 4.78 9.02 -8.43
N VAL A 70 4.47 8.27 -7.38
CA VAL A 70 5.30 7.15 -6.94
C VAL A 70 5.12 5.97 -7.90
N PRO A 71 6.14 5.13 -8.14
CA PRO A 71 5.97 3.92 -8.95
C PRO A 71 4.80 3.10 -8.44
N ALA A 72 4.06 2.49 -9.37
CA ALA A 72 2.88 1.69 -9.06
C ALA A 72 3.12 0.81 -7.82
N ILE A 73 2.30 1.02 -6.80
CA ILE A 73 2.30 0.22 -5.59
C ILE A 73 1.83 -1.18 -6.00
N ALA A 74 2.77 -2.10 -6.21
CA ALA A 74 2.48 -3.53 -6.22
C ALA A 74 1.69 -3.93 -4.99
N SER A 75 0.74 -4.85 -5.15
CA SER A 75 -0.06 -5.31 -4.03
C SER A 75 0.80 -5.78 -2.84
N GLY A 76 0.23 -5.65 -1.64
CA GLY A 76 0.88 -5.98 -0.38
C GLY A 76 0.60 -4.92 0.67
N GLU A 77 0.63 -5.31 1.95
CA GLU A 77 0.55 -4.36 3.05
C GLU A 77 1.75 -3.41 2.97
N LEU A 78 1.45 -2.11 2.94
CA LEU A 78 2.46 -1.06 2.93
C LEU A 78 2.72 -0.60 4.35
N THR A 79 3.95 -0.84 4.82
CA THR A 79 4.37 -0.31 6.11
C THR A 79 5.34 0.84 5.93
N GLY A 80 4.91 2.04 6.30
CA GLY A 80 5.77 3.23 6.27
C GLY A 80 6.96 3.10 7.21
N VAL A 81 8.14 3.52 6.74
CA VAL A 81 9.33 3.68 7.57
C VAL A 81 9.53 5.17 7.81
N HIS A 82 9.25 5.60 9.03
CA HIS A 82 9.40 7.00 9.43
C HIS A 82 10.84 7.49 9.24
N PRO A 83 11.08 8.66 8.62
CA PRO A 83 12.43 9.15 8.37
C PRO A 83 13.15 9.51 9.67
N ALA A 84 14.47 9.29 9.68
CA ALA A 84 15.32 9.57 10.83
C ALA A 84 15.91 10.99 10.79
N THR A 85 16.02 11.58 9.60
CA THR A 85 16.50 12.95 9.41
C THR A 85 15.61 13.75 8.48
N PRO A 86 15.74 15.08 8.50
CA PRO A 86 15.02 15.89 7.55
C PRO A 86 15.40 15.62 6.10
N GLY A 87 14.42 15.34 5.25
CA GLY A 87 14.65 15.09 3.85
C GLY A 87 13.37 14.92 3.04
N ARG A 88 13.58 14.74 1.74
CA ARG A 88 12.54 14.49 0.73
C ARG A 88 12.66 13.06 0.18
N VAL A 89 12.97 12.11 1.06
CA VAL A 89 13.01 10.68 0.71
C VAL A 89 11.89 9.97 1.45
N CYS A 90 11.06 9.26 0.72
CA CYS A 90 9.99 8.43 1.25
C CYS A 90 10.47 6.98 1.32
N THR A 91 10.33 6.32 2.47
CA THR A 91 10.72 4.91 2.65
C THR A 91 9.56 4.09 3.17
N TYR A 92 9.30 2.94 2.56
CA TYR A 92 8.27 2.01 2.99
C TYR A 92 8.68 0.56 2.71
N LEU A 93 8.07 -0.36 3.46
CA LEU A 93 8.13 -1.79 3.23
C LEU A 93 6.92 -2.21 2.40
N GLN A 94 7.16 -3.10 1.45
CA GLN A 94 6.14 -3.63 0.57
C GLN A 94 6.43 -5.10 0.33
N SER A 95 5.57 -5.96 0.86
CA SER A 95 5.71 -7.42 0.78
C SER A 95 7.06 -7.90 1.33
N ARG A 96 8.09 -8.02 0.47
CA ARG A 96 9.45 -8.53 0.79
C ARG A 96 10.56 -7.55 0.45
N ARG A 97 10.21 -6.31 0.13
CA ARG A 97 11.13 -5.27 -0.32
C ARG A 97 11.01 -4.03 0.56
N MET A 98 12.09 -3.30 0.69
CA MET A 98 12.06 -1.89 1.06
C MET A 98 12.15 -1.07 -0.22
N VAL A 99 11.27 -0.09 -0.33
CA VAL A 99 11.28 0.90 -1.39
C VAL A 99 11.71 2.24 -0.80
N ARG A 100 12.69 2.88 -1.42
CA ARG A 100 13.08 4.27 -1.15
C ARG A 100 12.83 5.08 -2.40
N TYR A 101 12.04 6.14 -2.25
CA TYR A 101 11.70 7.06 -3.33
C TYR A 101 12.23 8.45 -2.99
N ASP A 102 13.13 8.96 -3.83
CA ASP A 102 13.67 10.32 -3.70
C ASP A 102 12.73 11.29 -4.44
N LEU A 103 12.08 12.19 -3.70
CA LEU A 103 11.11 13.14 -4.25
C LEU A 103 11.75 14.30 -5.02
N ASP A 104 13.05 14.55 -4.82
CA ASP A 104 13.75 15.60 -5.56
C ASP A 104 14.27 15.06 -6.90
N GLN A 105 14.76 13.81 -6.89
CA GLN A 105 15.32 13.17 -8.09
C GLN A 105 14.30 12.37 -8.88
N LYS A 106 13.14 12.04 -8.28
CA LYS A 106 12.11 11.15 -8.83
C LYS A 106 12.63 9.75 -9.15
N VAL A 107 13.58 9.28 -8.34
CA VAL A 107 14.23 7.98 -8.54
C VAL A 107 13.84 7.03 -7.43
N THR A 108 13.51 5.80 -7.83
CA THR A 108 13.17 4.70 -6.92
C THR A 108 14.35 3.76 -6.77
N ARG A 109 14.63 3.36 -5.53
CA ARG A 109 15.53 2.25 -5.22
C ARG A 109 14.77 1.20 -4.44
N GLN A 110 14.86 -0.04 -4.90
CA GLN A 110 14.27 -1.20 -4.22
C GLN A 110 15.37 -2.10 -3.68
N LEU A 111 15.18 -2.61 -2.47
CA LEU A 111 16.05 -3.61 -1.88
C LEU A 111 15.22 -4.80 -1.41
N ARG A 112 15.56 -6.00 -1.85
CA ARG A 112 14.97 -7.24 -1.34
C ARG A 112 15.47 -7.50 0.07
N MET A 113 14.55 -7.71 1.02
CA MET A 113 14.87 -7.89 2.44
C MET A 113 14.43 -9.26 2.99
N GLY A 114 13.47 -9.93 2.36
CA GLY A 114 12.96 -11.24 2.81
C GLY A 114 13.27 -12.42 1.88
N ARG A 115 13.18 -13.62 2.45
CA ARG A 115 13.05 -14.91 1.74
C ARG A 115 11.65 -15.05 1.13
N ASP A 116 11.45 -16.06 0.30
CA ASP A 116 10.17 -16.28 -0.39
C ASP A 116 8.99 -16.48 0.58
N ASP A 117 9.24 -16.98 1.79
CA ASP A 117 8.21 -17.17 2.84
C ASP A 117 8.33 -16.17 4.00
N ASP A 118 8.96 -15.01 3.81
CA ASP A 118 8.99 -13.95 4.82
C ASP A 118 7.92 -12.89 4.54
N ALA A 119 7.24 -12.41 5.60
CA ALA A 119 6.42 -11.20 5.59
C ALA A 119 7.11 -10.09 6.41
N LEU A 120 7.16 -8.86 5.87
CA LEU A 120 7.78 -7.72 6.54
C LEU A 120 6.71 -6.86 7.23
N LEU A 121 6.75 -6.80 8.56
CA LEU A 121 5.67 -6.17 9.34
C LEU A 121 5.95 -4.72 9.72
N ALA A 122 7.20 -4.38 10.08
CA ALA A 122 7.56 -3.02 10.52
C ALA A 122 9.06 -2.73 10.35
N GLY A 123 9.42 -1.48 10.07
CA GLY A 123 10.81 -1.03 9.89
C GLY A 123 11.17 0.19 10.74
N MET A 124 12.37 0.21 11.32
CA MET A 124 12.89 1.31 12.13
C MET A 124 14.38 1.55 11.88
N TRP A 125 14.77 2.82 11.70
CA TRP A 125 16.17 3.19 11.48
C TRP A 125 17.02 3.01 12.73
N LEU A 126 18.19 2.37 12.58
CA LEU A 126 19.16 2.27 13.69
C LEU A 126 19.88 3.60 13.94
N SER A 127 20.04 4.44 12.91
CA SER A 127 20.80 5.69 13.02
C SER A 127 20.15 6.81 12.21
N GLY A 128 20.48 8.06 12.57
CA GLY A 128 20.08 9.25 11.83
C GLY A 128 20.57 9.29 10.37
N GLN A 129 21.63 8.56 10.02
CA GLN A 129 22.17 8.56 8.67
C GLN A 129 21.39 7.66 7.68
N GLU A 130 20.36 6.94 8.15
CA GLU A 130 19.51 6.07 7.32
C GLU A 130 20.28 5.06 6.45
N THR A 131 21.40 4.56 6.99
CA THR A 131 22.24 3.53 6.36
C THR A 131 21.91 2.12 6.83
N ARG A 132 21.24 2.00 7.99
CA ARG A 132 20.93 0.71 8.63
C ARG A 132 19.48 0.69 9.10
N LEU A 133 18.77 -0.36 8.70
CA LEU A 133 17.35 -0.56 8.98
C LEU A 133 17.14 -1.87 9.73
N ALA A 134 16.44 -1.83 10.86
CA ALA A 134 15.91 -3.01 11.53
C ALA A 134 14.50 -3.27 11.01
N VAL A 135 14.20 -4.53 10.70
CA VAL A 135 12.90 -4.94 10.17
C VAL A 135 12.36 -6.13 10.96
N GLN A 136 11.12 -6.01 11.41
CA GLN A 136 10.36 -7.13 11.95
C GLN A 136 9.91 -8.03 10.80
N VAL A 137 10.36 -9.28 10.85
CA VAL A 137 10.08 -10.31 9.86
C VAL A 137 9.29 -11.43 10.51
N GLU A 138 8.23 -11.84 9.83
CA GLU A 138 7.44 -12.99 10.19
C GLU A 138 7.74 -14.13 9.22
N ASP A 139 8.17 -15.28 9.76
CA ASP A 139 8.44 -16.48 8.96
C ASP A 139 7.13 -17.25 8.75
N THR A 140 6.61 -17.20 7.53
CA THR A 140 5.34 -17.83 7.17
C THR A 140 5.51 -19.27 6.66
N SER A 141 6.73 -19.80 6.59
CA SER A 141 7.00 -21.15 6.06
C SER A 141 6.39 -22.29 6.88
N ARG A 142 6.08 -22.04 8.16
CA ARG A 142 5.49 -23.03 9.10
C ARG A 142 4.12 -22.62 9.65
N TYR A 143 3.41 -21.76 8.93
CA TYR A 143 2.08 -21.29 9.32
C TYR A 143 1.08 -22.44 9.54
N ASP A 144 1.25 -23.56 8.83
CA ASP A 144 0.40 -24.75 8.91
C ASP A 144 0.64 -25.66 10.16
N ASP A 145 1.72 -25.44 10.94
CA ASP A 145 2.15 -26.32 12.05
C ASP A 145 1.61 -25.90 13.44
N GLY A 146 0.39 -25.37 13.53
CA GLY A 146 -0.29 -25.16 14.83
C GLY A 146 0.07 -23.88 15.60
N GLY A 147 0.41 -22.80 14.89
CA GLY A 147 0.18 -21.43 15.42
C GLY A 147 1.28 -20.79 16.27
N LEU A 148 2.54 -21.25 16.20
CA LEU A 148 3.67 -20.52 16.79
C LEU A 148 4.46 -19.80 15.70
N VAL A 149 3.93 -18.66 15.26
CA VAL A 149 4.67 -17.81 14.34
C VAL A 149 5.83 -17.16 15.09
N LEU A 150 7.04 -17.62 14.84
CA LEU A 150 8.25 -17.06 15.42
C LEU A 150 8.68 -15.86 14.57
N GLY A 151 8.31 -14.67 15.01
CA GLY A 151 8.85 -13.44 14.46
C GLY A 151 10.35 -13.32 14.76
N ARG A 152 11.06 -12.53 13.95
CA ARG A 152 12.46 -12.13 14.20
C ARG A 152 12.67 -10.68 13.81
N ILE A 153 13.73 -10.08 14.34
CA ILE A 153 14.20 -8.77 13.92
C ILE A 153 15.47 -8.96 13.11
N ASP A 154 15.44 -8.60 11.82
CA ASP A 154 16.59 -8.63 10.91
C ASP A 154 17.16 -7.20 10.77
N VAL A 155 18.48 -7.05 10.80
CA VAL A 155 19.15 -5.76 10.55
C VAL A 155 19.86 -5.79 9.21
N PHE A 156 19.68 -4.73 8.42
CA PHE A 156 20.25 -4.59 7.09
C PHE A 156 21.16 -3.38 6.99
N ASP A 157 22.28 -3.56 6.28
CA ASP A 157 23.12 -2.47 5.81
C ASP A 157 22.71 -2.14 4.37
N LEU A 158 22.15 -0.95 4.19
CA LEU A 158 21.61 -0.53 2.90
C LEU A 158 22.71 -0.09 1.92
N ALA A 159 23.87 0.36 2.41
CA ALA A 159 24.98 0.72 1.56
C ALA A 159 25.66 -0.52 0.96
N ALA A 160 25.75 -1.59 1.75
CA ALA A 160 26.28 -2.88 1.31
C ALA A 160 25.22 -3.81 0.70
N GLY A 161 23.93 -3.47 0.78
CA GLY A 161 22.82 -4.26 0.26
C GLY A 161 22.70 -5.65 0.89
N ARG A 162 23.07 -5.81 2.17
CA ARG A 162 23.11 -7.12 2.84
C ARG A 162 22.58 -7.11 4.26
N ARG A 163 22.09 -8.26 4.70
CA ARG A 163 21.71 -8.50 6.10
C ARG A 163 22.96 -8.60 6.98
N LEU A 164 22.96 -7.91 8.12
CA LEU A 164 24.02 -7.92 9.12
C LEU A 164 23.81 -9.00 10.19
N GLY A 165 22.58 -9.18 10.64
CA GLY A 165 22.25 -10.13 11.72
C GLY A 165 20.75 -10.25 11.94
N ALA A 166 20.35 -11.18 12.81
CA ALA A 166 18.97 -11.41 13.19
C ALA A 166 18.87 -11.85 14.66
N ALA A 167 17.77 -11.52 15.35
CA ALA A 167 17.43 -12.08 16.65
C ALA A 167 15.94 -12.46 16.73
N PRO A 168 15.57 -13.51 17.48
CA PRO A 168 14.19 -13.94 17.62
C PRO A 168 13.35 -12.89 18.37
N LEU A 169 12.09 -12.77 17.97
CA LEU A 169 11.05 -12.04 18.69
C LEU A 169 10.23 -13.08 19.50
N PRO A 170 10.39 -13.15 20.82
CA PRO A 170 9.97 -14.32 21.61
C PRO A 170 8.46 -14.49 21.80
N LYS A 171 7.64 -13.52 21.37
CA LYS A 171 6.18 -13.58 21.38
C LYS A 171 5.64 -13.02 20.08
N ALA A 172 4.52 -13.56 19.59
CA ALA A 172 3.72 -12.90 18.56
C ALA A 172 3.34 -11.51 19.09
N ARG A 173 3.69 -10.48 18.34
CA ARG A 173 3.47 -9.07 18.66
C ARG A 173 2.95 -8.41 17.39
N GLU A 174 2.03 -7.47 17.54
CA GLU A 174 1.62 -6.61 16.43
C GLU A 174 2.82 -5.87 15.83
N ALA A 175 2.67 -5.38 14.60
CA ALA A 175 3.70 -4.67 13.88
C ALA A 175 4.30 -3.53 14.72
N GLY A 176 5.62 -3.60 14.97
CA GLY A 176 6.36 -2.60 15.72
C GLY A 176 6.12 -2.59 17.23
N GLN A 177 5.45 -3.60 17.81
CA GLN A 177 5.23 -3.72 19.25
C GLN A 177 6.30 -4.60 19.92
N GLY A 178 6.71 -4.25 21.14
CA GLY A 178 7.68 -5.04 21.91
C GLY A 178 9.14 -4.99 21.40
N TRP A 179 9.46 -4.14 20.43
CA TRP A 179 10.85 -3.86 20.02
C TRP A 179 11.01 -2.41 19.53
N ALA A 180 12.25 -1.94 19.48
CA ALA A 180 12.61 -0.67 18.84
C ALA A 180 14.05 -0.69 18.32
N ALA A 181 14.34 0.16 17.33
CA ALA A 181 15.69 0.46 16.88
C ALA A 181 15.94 1.97 16.84
N GLY A 182 17.19 2.36 17.08
CA GLY A 182 17.64 3.75 17.07
C GLY A 182 18.88 3.91 17.94
N ALA A 183 19.58 5.04 17.81
CA ALA A 183 20.82 5.31 18.56
C ALA A 183 21.85 4.16 18.47
N ASP A 184 21.98 3.56 17.29
CA ASP A 184 22.84 2.44 16.94
C ASP A 184 22.58 1.12 17.68
N VAL A 185 21.39 0.97 18.29
CA VAL A 185 21.00 -0.25 19.01
C VAL A 185 19.63 -0.76 18.58
N VAL A 186 19.40 -2.05 18.81
CA VAL A 186 18.09 -2.70 18.73
C VAL A 186 17.73 -3.21 20.11
N ALA A 187 16.55 -2.88 20.63
CA ALA A 187 16.05 -3.35 21.91
C ALA A 187 14.80 -4.21 21.70
N ILE A 188 14.78 -5.40 22.32
CA ILE A 188 13.66 -6.35 22.25
C ILE A 188 13.16 -6.61 23.68
N ALA A 189 11.85 -6.50 23.89
CA ALA A 189 11.21 -6.84 25.15
C ALA A 189 11.20 -8.36 25.36
N GLN A 190 11.87 -8.81 26.42
CA GLN A 190 12.04 -10.21 26.75
C GLN A 190 12.21 -10.38 28.27
N ASP A 191 11.68 -11.47 28.83
CA ASP A 191 11.89 -11.89 30.23
C ASP A 191 11.58 -10.81 31.28
N GLY A 192 10.52 -10.02 31.05
CA GLY A 192 10.14 -8.94 31.96
C GLY A 192 11.16 -7.78 31.99
N GLY A 193 11.82 -7.52 30.87
CA GLY A 193 12.78 -6.43 30.70
C GLY A 193 13.10 -6.16 29.23
N LEU A 194 14.29 -5.61 28.96
CA LEU A 194 14.81 -5.38 27.60
C LEU A 194 16.15 -6.09 27.40
N ARG A 195 16.25 -6.81 26.28
CA ARG A 195 17.52 -7.27 25.73
C ARG A 195 17.95 -6.33 24.62
N VAL A 196 19.17 -5.82 24.70
CA VAL A 196 19.71 -4.84 23.74
C VAL A 196 20.80 -5.49 22.90
N PHE A 197 20.83 -5.15 21.62
CA PHE A 197 21.75 -5.68 20.62
C PHE A 197 22.41 -4.52 19.87
N ASP A 198 23.61 -4.77 19.35
CA ASP A 198 24.26 -3.88 18.39
C ASP A 198 23.72 -4.09 16.96
N ALA A 199 24.28 -3.34 16.00
CA ALA A 199 23.89 -3.44 14.59
C ALA A 199 24.17 -4.80 13.93
N ALA A 200 25.06 -5.63 14.50
CA ALA A 200 25.32 -7.00 14.06
C ALA A 200 24.43 -8.02 14.78
N MET A 201 23.43 -7.54 15.54
CA MET A 201 22.56 -8.33 16.41
C MET A 201 23.34 -9.14 17.46
N GLN A 202 24.51 -8.66 17.89
CA GLN A 202 25.22 -9.21 19.04
C GLN A 202 24.68 -8.60 20.33
N PRO A 203 24.39 -9.41 21.36
CA PRO A 203 23.83 -8.91 22.60
C PRO A 203 24.81 -7.99 23.34
N LEU A 204 24.35 -6.79 23.69
CA LEU A 204 25.09 -5.82 24.49
C LEU A 204 24.76 -6.03 25.96
N ALA A 205 25.68 -6.66 26.69
CA ALA A 205 25.56 -6.81 28.13
C ALA A 205 25.61 -5.43 28.83
N ASP A 206 24.79 -5.27 29.87
CA ASP A 206 24.75 -4.09 30.74
C ASP A 206 24.49 -2.73 30.05
N HIS A 207 23.76 -2.75 28.93
CA HIS A 207 23.36 -1.53 28.26
C HIS A 207 22.46 -0.65 29.19
N PRO A 208 22.62 0.69 29.20
CA PRO A 208 21.79 1.59 30.03
C PRO A 208 20.28 1.38 29.87
N LEU A 209 19.79 1.12 28.65
CA LEU A 209 18.37 0.81 28.43
C LEU A 209 17.86 -0.43 29.18
N THR A 210 18.70 -1.47 29.36
CA THR A 210 18.32 -2.66 30.13
C THR A 210 18.14 -2.34 31.61
N ARG A 211 19.00 -1.47 32.16
CA ARG A 211 18.88 -0.98 33.55
C ARG A 211 17.66 -0.07 33.70
N ALA A 212 17.47 0.86 32.77
CA ALA A 212 16.33 1.78 32.74
C ALA A 212 14.99 1.06 32.66
N ALA A 213 14.89 0.01 31.85
CA ALA A 213 13.66 -0.79 31.75
C ALA A 213 13.32 -1.48 33.08
N LYS A 214 14.32 -2.01 33.80
CA LYS A 214 14.10 -2.61 35.13
C LYS A 214 13.62 -1.57 36.15
N GLU A 215 14.22 -0.39 36.14
CA GLU A 215 13.82 0.73 37.00
C GLU A 215 12.38 1.18 36.70
N ALA A 216 12.04 1.38 35.42
CA ALA A 216 10.71 1.74 34.97
C ALA A 216 9.64 0.70 35.34
N LEU A 217 9.96 -0.60 35.24
CA LEU A 217 9.05 -1.68 35.65
C LEU A 217 8.83 -1.70 37.16
N ALA A 218 9.92 -1.52 37.94
CA ALA A 218 9.85 -1.47 39.39
C ALA A 218 9.04 -0.27 39.88
N GLU A 219 9.24 0.93 39.30
CA GLU A 219 8.45 2.13 39.62
C GLU A 219 6.96 1.92 39.27
N ALA A 220 6.68 1.32 38.11
CA ALA A 220 5.31 1.10 37.65
C ALA A 220 4.56 -0.02 38.37
N GLY A 221 5.26 -0.91 39.09
CA GLY A 221 4.68 -2.18 39.57
C GLY A 221 4.24 -3.09 38.41
N ALA A 222 4.94 -3.01 37.29
CA ALA A 222 4.61 -3.69 36.04
C ALA A 222 5.49 -4.95 35.83
N SER A 223 4.97 -5.91 35.08
CA SER A 223 5.68 -7.16 34.76
C SER A 223 6.27 -7.18 33.34
N GLU A 224 5.87 -6.25 32.47
CA GLU A 224 6.34 -6.21 31.10
C GLU A 224 6.45 -4.80 30.51
N ILE A 225 7.42 -4.65 29.60
CA ILE A 225 7.46 -3.52 28.67
C ILE A 225 6.56 -3.89 27.49
N HIS A 226 5.45 -3.17 27.36
CA HIS A 226 4.44 -3.43 26.32
C HIS A 226 4.82 -2.78 24.99
N ALA A 227 5.24 -1.51 25.03
CA ALA A 227 5.69 -0.76 23.88
C ALA A 227 6.99 0.01 24.19
N LEU A 228 7.81 0.22 23.17
CA LEU A 228 9.00 1.06 23.25
C LEU A 228 9.29 1.75 21.92
N ARG A 229 9.92 2.92 22.00
CA ARG A 229 10.52 3.63 20.86
C ARG A 229 11.86 4.22 21.26
N ILE A 230 12.81 4.19 20.33
CA ILE A 230 14.13 4.79 20.49
C ILE A 230 14.26 5.89 19.45
N HIS A 231 14.81 7.04 19.84
CA HIS A 231 15.09 8.11 18.91
C HIS A 231 16.19 7.68 17.94
N PRO A 232 16.05 7.90 16.62
CA PRO A 232 17.00 7.36 15.63
C PRO A 232 18.45 7.82 15.84
N SER A 233 18.67 9.05 16.27
CA SER A 233 20.01 9.66 16.41
C SER A 233 20.38 10.12 17.83
N GLN A 234 19.47 10.06 18.78
CA GLN A 234 19.69 10.56 20.14
C GLN A 234 19.59 9.39 21.10
N PRO A 235 20.40 9.34 22.17
CA PRO A 235 20.29 8.32 23.21
C PRO A 235 19.09 8.64 24.11
N LEU A 236 17.91 8.54 23.52
CA LEU A 236 16.59 8.86 24.07
C LEU A 236 15.64 7.74 23.68
N ALA A 237 14.84 7.28 24.62
CA ALA A 237 13.79 6.30 24.41
C ALA A 237 12.55 6.64 25.23
N VAL A 238 11.42 6.10 24.80
CA VAL A 238 10.18 6.11 25.57
C VAL A 238 9.71 4.67 25.73
N LEU A 239 9.37 4.30 26.96
CA LEU A 239 8.95 2.96 27.36
C LEU A 239 7.54 3.02 27.97
N ALA A 240 6.69 2.07 27.58
CA ALA A 240 5.42 1.81 28.23
C ALA A 240 5.51 0.53 29.07
N ALA A 241 5.51 0.69 30.38
CA ALA A 241 5.39 -0.40 31.33
C ALA A 241 3.90 -0.71 31.57
N CYS A 242 3.51 -1.97 31.52
CA CYS A 242 2.12 -2.41 31.62
C CYS A 242 1.87 -3.29 32.85
N THR A 243 0.78 -3.02 33.56
CA THR A 243 0.29 -3.91 34.63
C THR A 243 -0.33 -5.18 34.03
N ALA A 244 -0.63 -6.16 34.88
CA ALA A 244 -1.39 -7.34 34.45
C ALA A 244 -2.74 -6.94 33.84
N ASP A 245 -3.15 -7.70 32.83
CA ASP A 245 -4.46 -7.55 32.18
C ASP A 245 -5.59 -8.01 33.11
N VAL A 246 -6.58 -7.13 33.30
CA VAL A 246 -7.82 -7.44 34.03
C VAL A 246 -9.00 -7.19 33.10
N MET A 247 -9.50 -8.27 32.47
CA MET A 247 -10.65 -8.24 31.54
C MET A 247 -10.46 -7.32 30.31
N GLY A 248 -9.27 -7.29 29.72
CA GLY A 248 -8.95 -6.48 28.54
C GLY A 248 -8.68 -5.02 28.89
N VAL A 249 -8.41 -4.73 30.16
CA VAL A 249 -8.16 -3.38 30.67
C VAL A 249 -6.89 -3.38 31.51
N ARG A 250 -6.00 -2.44 31.19
CA ARG A 250 -4.63 -2.36 31.70
C ARG A 250 -4.30 -0.93 32.12
N ASP A 251 -3.36 -0.81 33.05
CA ASP A 251 -2.73 0.47 33.39
C ASP A 251 -1.35 0.54 32.72
N PHE A 252 -1.05 1.69 32.12
CA PHE A 252 0.24 1.95 31.48
C PHE A 252 0.98 3.08 32.18
N THR A 253 2.26 2.86 32.45
CA THR A 253 3.15 3.91 32.98
C THR A 253 4.22 4.22 31.93
N LEU A 254 4.24 5.46 31.47
CA LEU A 254 5.12 5.94 30.40
C LEU A 254 6.34 6.63 30.99
N HIS A 255 7.52 6.15 30.58
CA HIS A 255 8.80 6.67 31.02
C HIS A 255 9.61 7.15 29.83
N ARG A 256 10.26 8.30 30.01
CA ARG A 256 11.29 8.81 29.12
C ARG A 256 12.64 8.43 29.69
N VAL A 257 13.51 7.90 28.84
CA VAL A 257 14.82 7.40 29.21
C VAL A 257 15.88 8.07 28.37
N THR A 258 16.84 8.72 28.99
CA THR A 258 18.03 9.27 28.32
C THR A 258 19.29 8.58 28.82
N TRP A 259 20.31 8.44 27.99
CA TRP A 259 21.59 7.86 28.41
C TRP A 259 22.80 8.54 27.74
N GLY A 260 23.96 8.47 28.39
CA GLY A 260 25.23 8.93 27.85
C GLY A 260 26.19 7.77 27.61
N ARG A 261 27.33 8.02 26.96
CA ARG A 261 28.43 7.05 26.89
C ARG A 261 29.02 6.86 28.30
N GLY A 262 28.63 5.78 28.99
CA GLY A 262 29.21 5.34 30.27
C GLY A 262 28.53 5.86 31.55
N GLY A 263 27.43 6.62 31.46
CA GLY A 263 26.65 7.10 32.61
C GLY A 263 25.51 6.15 33.01
N ALA A 264 24.94 6.35 34.20
CA ALA A 264 23.65 5.76 34.55
C ALA A 264 22.56 6.35 33.62
N PRO A 265 21.58 5.55 33.18
CA PRO A 265 20.43 6.10 32.47
C PRO A 265 19.66 7.04 33.39
N GLU A 266 19.06 8.07 32.82
CA GLU A 266 18.10 8.91 33.50
C GLU A 266 16.70 8.44 33.10
N VAL A 267 15.92 7.99 34.08
CA VAL A 267 14.55 7.50 33.88
C VAL A 267 13.58 8.49 34.50
N ARG A 268 12.65 8.99 33.70
CA ARG A 268 11.63 9.94 34.15
C ARG A 268 10.24 9.49 33.73
N ARG A 269 9.37 9.21 34.69
CA ARG A 269 7.93 9.01 34.43
C ARG A 269 7.30 10.34 33.99
N PHE A 270 6.66 10.34 32.83
CA PHE A 270 5.93 11.52 32.34
C PHE A 270 4.41 11.33 32.30
N ALA A 271 3.91 10.10 32.29
CA ALA A 271 2.47 9.86 32.38
C ALA A 271 2.15 8.49 32.98
N LYS A 272 0.98 8.39 33.61
CA LYS A 272 0.30 7.14 33.93
C LYS A 272 -1.11 7.18 33.38
N LEU A 273 -1.51 6.13 32.69
CA LEU A 273 -2.79 5.99 32.02
C LEU A 273 -3.56 4.85 32.66
N HIS A 274 -4.80 5.13 33.07
CA HIS A 274 -5.67 4.15 33.69
C HIS A 274 -6.82 3.73 32.79
N ALA A 275 -7.20 2.47 32.93
CA ALA A 275 -8.30 1.84 32.21
C ALA A 275 -8.15 1.94 30.69
N VAL A 276 -7.00 1.44 30.20
CA VAL A 276 -6.64 1.44 28.79
C VAL A 276 -6.79 0.03 28.21
N GLY A 277 -7.38 -0.07 27.02
CA GLY A 277 -7.49 -1.33 26.29
C GLY A 277 -6.15 -1.71 25.70
N ASP A 278 -5.57 -0.84 24.88
CA ASP A 278 -4.23 -1.03 24.31
C ASP A 278 -3.46 0.29 24.13
N LEU A 279 -2.13 0.17 24.02
CA LEU A 279 -1.22 1.31 23.82
C LEU A 279 -0.11 0.98 22.83
N GLY A 280 0.11 1.90 21.90
CA GLY A 280 1.19 1.85 20.93
C GLY A 280 1.93 3.18 20.82
N PHE A 281 3.10 3.14 20.21
CA PHE A 281 3.87 4.34 19.90
C PHE A 281 4.03 4.48 18.38
N GLY A 282 3.89 5.71 17.89
CA GLY A 282 4.32 6.12 16.55
C GLY A 282 5.83 6.30 16.47
N ALA A 283 6.31 7.28 15.72
CA ALA A 283 7.73 7.61 15.63
C ALA A 283 8.08 8.93 16.30
N PHE A 284 9.36 9.09 16.64
CA PHE A 284 9.90 10.39 17.01
C PHE A 284 9.91 11.33 15.80
N ALA A 285 9.72 12.62 16.07
CA ALA A 285 9.96 13.67 15.08
C ALA A 285 11.41 13.61 14.56
N PRO A 286 11.64 13.77 13.25
CA PRO A 286 13.00 13.88 12.70
C PRO A 286 13.81 15.06 13.29
N VAL A 287 13.11 16.05 13.85
CA VAL A 287 13.69 17.18 14.57
C VAL A 287 13.04 17.26 15.96
N GLY A 288 13.87 17.25 17.00
CA GLY A 288 13.43 17.38 18.39
C GLY A 288 13.23 16.04 19.08
N ASP A 289 12.24 15.97 19.97
CA ASP A 289 11.98 14.82 20.84
C ASP A 289 10.49 14.48 20.96
N ALA A 290 9.68 15.02 20.05
CA ALA A 290 8.24 14.82 20.03
C ALA A 290 7.92 13.39 19.59
N LEU A 291 7.01 12.72 20.29
CA LEU A 291 6.59 11.35 20.03
C LEU A 291 5.06 11.24 20.03
N ASP A 292 4.54 10.56 19.00
CA ASP A 292 3.15 10.10 18.93
C ASP A 292 2.92 8.90 19.86
N VAL A 293 1.86 8.97 20.66
CA VAL A 293 1.39 7.88 21.50
C VAL A 293 -0.08 7.61 21.18
N ARG A 294 -0.39 6.37 20.81
CA ARG A 294 -1.74 5.89 20.47
C ARG A 294 -2.31 5.11 21.63
N VAL A 295 -3.54 5.43 22.02
CA VAL A 295 -4.21 4.80 23.16
C VAL A 295 -5.60 4.35 22.74
N ALA A 296 -5.88 3.05 22.81
CA ALA A 296 -7.18 2.48 22.50
C ALA A 296 -7.97 2.20 23.78
N THR A 297 -9.18 2.75 23.90
CA THR A 297 -10.09 2.50 25.03
C THR A 297 -11.53 2.34 24.54
N GLY A 298 -12.18 1.21 24.85
CA GLY A 298 -13.62 1.03 24.60
C GLY A 298 -14.03 1.19 23.12
N GLY A 299 -13.18 0.77 22.18
CA GLY A 299 -13.41 0.89 20.74
C GLY A 299 -13.09 2.28 20.15
N VAL A 300 -12.55 3.21 20.95
CA VAL A 300 -12.08 4.52 20.50
C VAL A 300 -10.57 4.60 20.62
N THR A 301 -9.91 5.09 19.57
CA THR A 301 -8.48 5.40 19.59
C THR A 301 -8.27 6.90 19.80
N TRP A 302 -7.36 7.21 20.72
CA TRP A 302 -6.94 8.56 21.10
C TRP A 302 -5.47 8.74 20.71
N MET A 303 -5.09 9.97 20.33
CA MET A 303 -3.69 10.35 20.10
C MET A 303 -3.20 11.29 21.20
N LEU A 304 -1.96 11.10 21.64
CA LEU A 304 -1.26 11.97 22.57
C LEU A 304 0.08 12.36 21.95
N LEU A 305 0.50 13.60 22.17
CA LEU A 305 1.81 14.08 21.75
C LEU A 305 2.69 14.36 22.97
N ALA A 306 3.82 13.68 23.05
CA ALA A 306 4.79 13.84 24.14
C ALA A 306 6.05 14.56 23.64
N THR A 307 6.36 15.75 24.14
CA THR A 307 7.56 16.53 23.76
C THR A 307 8.17 17.20 24.98
N GLY A 308 9.49 17.05 25.16
CA GLY A 308 10.18 17.53 26.36
C GLY A 308 9.45 17.17 27.67
N PRO A 309 9.15 18.16 28.55
CA PRO A 309 8.36 17.98 29.77
C PRO A 309 6.85 18.13 29.56
N TYR A 310 6.37 18.23 28.31
CA TYR A 310 4.96 18.49 28.00
C TYR A 310 4.25 17.23 27.49
N LEU A 311 3.03 17.02 27.97
CA LEU A 311 2.08 16.06 27.43
C LEU A 311 0.87 16.82 26.88
N LEU A 312 0.66 16.72 25.58
CA LEU A 312 -0.48 17.31 24.89
C LEU A 312 -1.53 16.24 24.64
N LEU A 313 -2.76 16.52 25.05
CA LEU A 313 -3.90 15.61 25.00
C LEU A 313 -4.86 16.03 23.90
N ASP A 314 -5.10 15.16 22.93
CA ASP A 314 -6.25 15.25 22.04
C ASP A 314 -7.46 14.55 22.70
N LEU A 315 -8.60 15.24 22.71
CA LEU A 315 -9.84 14.80 23.37
C LEU A 315 -10.92 14.33 22.35
N GLY A 316 -10.57 14.11 21.08
CA GLY A 316 -11.48 13.58 20.05
C GLY A 316 -11.16 12.14 19.60
N PRO A 317 -12.16 11.39 19.07
CA PRO A 317 -11.90 10.11 18.40
C PRO A 317 -11.14 10.35 17.08
N SER A 318 -9.94 9.80 16.96
CA SER A 318 -9.16 9.90 15.72
C SER A 318 -9.60 8.80 14.74
N ARG A 319 -10.24 9.18 13.61
CA ARG A 319 -10.39 8.32 12.43
C ARG A 319 -9.25 8.65 11.46
N GLY A 320 -8.24 7.81 11.36
CA GLY A 320 -7.34 7.81 10.19
C GLY A 320 -5.96 8.46 10.30
N LEU A 321 -5.64 9.29 11.30
CA LEU A 321 -4.29 9.88 11.43
C LEU A 321 -3.29 8.92 12.08
N GLN A 322 -2.88 7.88 11.36
CA GLN A 322 -1.74 7.07 11.77
C GLN A 322 -0.44 7.79 11.34
N GLY A 323 0.36 8.29 12.29
CA GLY A 323 1.76 8.67 12.04
C GLY A 323 2.08 10.12 11.68
N ALA A 324 1.16 11.08 11.85
CA ALA A 324 1.45 12.51 11.64
C ALA A 324 2.17 13.12 12.86
N VAL A 325 3.44 13.51 12.69
CA VAL A 325 4.22 14.14 13.77
C VAL A 325 4.05 15.66 13.74
N VAL A 326 3.42 16.22 14.78
CA VAL A 326 3.30 17.67 14.98
C VAL A 326 4.43 18.13 15.89
N GLY A 327 5.28 19.05 15.43
CA GLY A 327 6.26 19.75 16.27
C GLY A 327 5.66 21.01 16.90
N PRO A 328 6.17 21.50 18.05
CA PRO A 328 5.70 22.75 18.64
C PRO A 328 6.04 23.94 17.73
N ALA A 329 5.04 24.75 17.42
CA ALA A 329 5.13 25.87 16.49
C ALA A 329 6.13 26.96 16.94
N ALA A 330 6.99 27.38 16.01
CA ALA A 330 7.61 28.69 16.01
C ALA A 330 7.78 29.19 14.56
N LEU A 331 6.99 30.18 14.16
CA LEU A 331 7.17 30.99 12.93
C LEU A 331 8.23 32.08 13.18
N PRO A 332 9.05 32.50 12.19
CA PRO A 332 8.59 33.55 11.25
C PRO A 332 9.10 33.51 9.79
N ARG A 333 8.44 34.36 8.99
CA ARG A 333 8.45 34.65 7.54
C ARG A 333 9.82 34.78 6.84
N VAL A 334 9.89 34.26 5.60
CA VAL A 334 10.76 34.78 4.52
C VAL A 334 9.97 34.89 3.20
N ARG A 335 9.99 36.07 2.58
CA ARG A 335 9.55 36.30 1.20
C ARG A 335 10.67 35.88 0.25
N ALA A 336 10.42 34.97 -0.68
CA ALA A 336 11.28 34.73 -1.83
C ALA A 336 10.62 35.27 -3.10
N ARG A 337 11.43 36.01 -3.89
CA ARG A 337 11.03 36.73 -5.10
C ARG A 337 10.96 35.78 -6.29
N HIS A 338 10.01 36.01 -7.19
CA HIS A 338 9.96 35.40 -8.52
C HIS A 338 11.15 35.84 -9.38
N GLY A 339 11.73 34.90 -10.13
CA GLY A 339 12.56 35.13 -11.31
C GLY A 339 12.01 34.29 -12.48
N PRO A 340 12.19 34.71 -13.74
CA PRO A 340 11.31 34.28 -14.84
C PRO A 340 11.72 32.94 -15.44
N ASP A 341 10.69 32.24 -15.93
CA ASP A 341 10.72 30.99 -16.69
C ASP A 341 11.65 31.05 -17.91
N ARG A 342 12.30 29.92 -18.19
CA ARG A 342 12.81 29.56 -19.51
C ARG A 342 12.01 28.37 -20.03
N PRO A 343 11.46 28.42 -21.26
CA PRO A 343 10.74 27.29 -21.82
C PRO A 343 11.73 26.17 -22.20
N VAL A 344 11.39 24.94 -21.83
CA VAL A 344 12.01 23.72 -22.35
C VAL A 344 11.25 23.35 -23.62
N GLU A 345 11.95 23.24 -24.76
CA GLU A 345 11.37 22.82 -26.03
C GLU A 345 10.91 21.34 -25.98
N PRO A 346 9.72 21.01 -26.52
CA PRO A 346 9.27 19.63 -26.58
C PRO A 346 10.09 18.84 -27.61
N ALA A 347 10.54 17.65 -27.20
CA ALA A 347 11.17 16.68 -28.06
C ALA A 347 10.26 16.32 -29.25
N ARG A 348 10.87 16.12 -30.42
CA ARG A 348 10.19 15.82 -31.68
C ARG A 348 9.28 14.59 -31.53
N ARG A 349 7.98 14.77 -31.82
CA ARG A 349 6.93 13.75 -31.78
C ARG A 349 7.11 12.76 -32.93
N ASP A 350 7.20 11.47 -32.62
CA ASP A 350 7.23 10.38 -33.59
C ASP A 350 5.85 10.15 -34.22
N SER A 351 5.85 9.80 -35.50
CA SER A 351 4.67 9.58 -36.36
C SER A 351 3.82 8.35 -36.00
N MET A 352 4.06 7.69 -34.87
CA MET A 352 3.24 6.57 -34.37
C MET A 352 2.08 6.99 -33.46
N SER A 353 2.01 8.27 -33.01
CA SER A 353 0.96 8.69 -32.07
C SER A 353 -0.44 8.72 -32.70
N ALA A 354 -0.56 8.92 -34.02
CA ALA A 354 -1.84 9.16 -34.70
C ALA A 354 -2.85 7.98 -34.69
N THR A 355 -2.51 6.81 -34.14
CA THR A 355 -3.36 5.61 -34.16
C THR A 355 -3.84 5.13 -32.78
N ARG A 356 -3.31 5.67 -31.67
CA ARG A 356 -3.66 5.18 -30.33
C ARG A 356 -5.06 5.63 -29.92
N ARG A 357 -5.85 4.75 -29.34
CA ARG A 357 -7.20 5.07 -28.85
C ARG A 357 -7.14 5.63 -27.43
N GLY A 358 -8.06 6.53 -27.10
CA GLY A 358 -8.34 6.90 -25.71
C GLY A 358 -9.35 5.93 -25.10
N ILE A 359 -9.22 5.66 -23.81
CA ILE A 359 -10.03 4.68 -23.08
C ILE A 359 -10.55 5.37 -21.83
N ILE A 360 -11.86 5.32 -21.62
CA ILE A 360 -12.51 5.80 -20.40
C ILE A 360 -12.99 4.57 -19.64
N GLU A 361 -12.48 4.37 -18.44
CA GLU A 361 -12.78 3.22 -17.60
C GLU A 361 -13.62 3.63 -16.39
N LEU A 362 -14.71 2.89 -16.12
CA LEU A 362 -15.37 2.93 -14.82
C LEU A 362 -14.61 2.06 -13.83
N CYS A 363 -13.93 2.67 -12.87
CA CYS A 363 -13.17 1.93 -11.86
C CYS A 363 -14.02 1.51 -10.66
N TRP A 364 -15.14 2.20 -10.41
CA TRP A 364 -15.94 2.05 -9.20
C TRP A 364 -17.45 2.03 -9.50
N GLY A 365 -18.23 1.34 -8.66
CA GLY A 365 -19.69 1.25 -8.76
C GLY A 365 -20.22 0.02 -9.54
N PRO A 366 -21.55 -0.10 -9.73
CA PRO A 366 -22.19 -1.30 -10.31
C PRO A 366 -21.73 -1.65 -11.74
N GLN A 367 -21.19 -0.66 -12.45
CA GLN A 367 -20.70 -0.78 -13.82
C GLN A 367 -19.16 -0.91 -13.90
N GLN A 368 -18.46 -1.21 -12.81
CA GLN A 368 -16.99 -1.39 -12.76
C GLN A 368 -16.44 -2.30 -13.89
N GLY A 369 -15.30 -1.90 -14.44
CA GLY A 369 -14.60 -2.60 -15.54
C GLY A 369 -15.20 -2.31 -16.92
N THR A 370 -16.24 -1.46 -16.99
CA THR A 370 -16.79 -0.97 -18.26
C THR A 370 -15.83 0.02 -18.88
N LYS A 371 -15.49 -0.21 -20.15
CA LYS A 371 -14.60 0.65 -20.93
C LYS A 371 -15.35 1.25 -22.11
N ALA A 372 -15.19 2.54 -22.30
CA ALA A 372 -15.68 3.27 -23.46
C ALA A 372 -14.47 3.81 -24.26
N ILE A 373 -14.50 3.64 -25.58
CA ILE A 373 -13.32 3.86 -26.42
C ILE A 373 -13.55 5.07 -27.31
N VAL A 374 -12.60 6.00 -27.30
CA VAL A 374 -12.57 7.15 -28.20
C VAL A 374 -11.47 6.95 -29.24
N SER A 375 -11.86 6.83 -30.50
CA SER A 375 -10.89 6.71 -31.61
C SER A 375 -10.24 8.06 -31.89
N PRO A 376 -9.00 8.10 -32.45
CA PRO A 376 -8.39 9.34 -32.90
C PRO A 376 -9.31 10.16 -33.82
N GLY A 377 -9.40 11.46 -33.55
CA GLY A 377 -10.26 12.41 -34.27
C GLY A 377 -11.74 12.34 -33.90
N GLN A 378 -12.12 11.58 -32.88
CA GLN A 378 -13.51 11.45 -32.41
C GLN A 378 -13.73 12.11 -31.05
N SER A 379 -15.00 12.26 -30.70
CA SER A 379 -15.45 12.69 -29.38
C SER A 379 -16.42 11.66 -28.81
N LEU A 380 -16.29 11.41 -27.51
CA LEU A 380 -17.11 10.47 -26.75
C LEU A 380 -17.92 11.22 -25.70
N THR A 381 -19.24 11.19 -25.84
CA THR A 381 -20.17 11.81 -24.89
C THR A 381 -20.42 10.91 -23.69
N ILE A 382 -20.36 11.47 -22.49
CA ILE A 382 -20.67 10.84 -21.21
C ILE A 382 -21.98 11.44 -20.68
N GLY A 383 -22.94 10.61 -20.32
CA GLY A 383 -24.22 11.09 -19.78
C GLY A 383 -25.20 9.98 -19.46
N ARG A 384 -26.42 10.33 -19.02
CA ARG A 384 -27.48 9.35 -18.73
C ARG A 384 -28.25 8.90 -19.98
N ASP A 385 -28.04 9.55 -21.12
CA ASP A 385 -28.72 9.17 -22.37
C ASP A 385 -28.21 7.78 -22.81
N PRO A 386 -29.10 6.81 -23.05
CA PRO A 386 -28.70 5.50 -23.59
C PRO A 386 -27.94 5.56 -24.91
N GLN A 387 -28.00 6.68 -25.65
CA GLN A 387 -27.23 6.91 -26.88
C GLN A 387 -25.85 7.54 -26.64
N ALA A 388 -25.50 7.91 -25.41
CA ALA A 388 -24.19 8.43 -25.08
C ALA A 388 -23.10 7.36 -25.31
N GLY A 389 -21.89 7.80 -25.67
CA GLY A 389 -20.74 6.90 -25.85
C GLY A 389 -20.34 6.20 -24.54
N LEU A 390 -20.65 6.80 -23.39
CA LEU A 390 -20.67 6.17 -22.09
C LEU A 390 -21.96 6.54 -21.33
N CYS A 391 -22.85 5.56 -21.17
CA CYS A 391 -24.11 5.73 -20.45
C CYS A 391 -23.92 5.42 -18.95
N LEU A 392 -24.20 6.41 -18.10
CA LEU A 392 -24.12 6.33 -16.64
C LEU A 392 -25.51 6.27 -16.02
N ASP A 393 -25.74 5.30 -15.13
CA ASP A 393 -26.98 5.16 -14.37
C ASP A 393 -26.93 5.98 -13.06
N ASP A 394 -26.94 7.31 -13.20
CA ASP A 394 -26.92 8.24 -12.07
C ASP A 394 -27.91 9.41 -12.31
N PRO A 395 -28.92 9.60 -11.44
CA PRO A 395 -29.89 10.70 -11.55
C PRO A 395 -29.28 12.10 -11.56
N ALA A 396 -28.12 12.29 -10.91
CA ALA A 396 -27.40 13.56 -10.87
C ALA A 396 -26.69 13.89 -12.21
N VAL A 397 -26.46 12.89 -13.06
CA VAL A 397 -25.82 13.05 -14.37
C VAL A 397 -26.84 13.57 -15.38
N ALA A 398 -26.44 14.44 -16.31
CA ALA A 398 -27.30 14.99 -17.35
C ALA A 398 -27.38 14.05 -18.58
N PRO A 399 -28.39 14.16 -19.48
CA PRO A 399 -28.48 13.31 -20.68
C PRO A 399 -27.19 13.32 -21.51
N ALA A 400 -26.65 14.51 -21.77
CA ALA A 400 -25.29 14.72 -22.26
C ALA A 400 -24.57 15.65 -21.27
N HIS A 401 -23.71 15.09 -20.42
CA HIS A 401 -23.13 15.80 -19.27
C HIS A 401 -21.70 16.29 -19.56
N ALA A 402 -20.87 15.42 -20.11
CA ALA A 402 -19.49 15.73 -20.49
C ALA A 402 -19.14 15.08 -21.84
N ALA A 403 -18.06 15.53 -22.46
CA ALA A 403 -17.48 14.87 -23.61
C ALA A 403 -15.96 14.81 -23.48
N VAL A 404 -15.38 13.70 -23.92
CA VAL A 404 -13.93 13.56 -24.11
C VAL A 404 -13.65 13.67 -25.61
N GLU A 405 -12.80 14.61 -25.98
CA GLU A 405 -12.31 14.81 -27.34
C GLU A 405 -10.88 14.26 -27.43
N TRP A 406 -10.59 13.45 -28.45
CA TRP A 406 -9.29 12.80 -28.61
C TRP A 406 -8.82 12.90 -30.06
N ASP A 407 -7.65 13.51 -30.28
CA ASP A 407 -7.07 13.66 -31.63
C ASP A 407 -6.01 12.60 -31.98
N GLY A 408 -5.71 11.69 -31.05
CA GLY A 408 -4.63 10.69 -31.16
C GLY A 408 -3.36 11.07 -30.39
N ALA A 409 -3.21 12.32 -29.97
CA ALA A 409 -2.06 12.80 -29.20
C ALA A 409 -2.48 13.52 -27.91
N GLU A 410 -3.53 14.33 -27.98
CA GLU A 410 -4.02 15.17 -26.88
C GLU A 410 -5.50 14.87 -26.64
N ALA A 411 -5.85 14.69 -25.36
CA ALA A 411 -7.24 14.56 -24.94
C ALA A 411 -7.71 15.84 -24.26
N ARG A 412 -9.00 16.13 -24.42
CA ARG A 412 -9.66 17.23 -23.73
C ARG A 412 -10.97 16.76 -23.14
N LEU A 413 -11.19 17.09 -21.88
CA LEU A 413 -12.49 16.95 -21.24
C LEU A 413 -13.27 18.25 -21.42
N ARG A 414 -14.54 18.13 -21.79
CA ARG A 414 -15.46 19.25 -21.98
C ARG A 414 -16.71 19.06 -21.13
N HIS A 415 -17.08 20.05 -20.34
CA HIS A 415 -18.36 20.07 -19.64
C HIS A 415 -19.45 20.53 -20.62
N LEU A 416 -20.52 19.74 -20.78
CA LEU A 416 -21.62 20.04 -21.69
C LEU A 416 -22.82 20.68 -20.98
N GLY A 417 -22.91 20.54 -19.65
CA GLY A 417 -23.96 21.13 -18.83
C GLY A 417 -24.67 20.11 -17.93
N GLY A 418 -25.29 20.60 -16.87
CA GLY A 418 -26.04 19.79 -15.91
C GLY A 418 -26.11 20.44 -14.54
N PRO A 419 -26.89 19.87 -13.61
CA PRO A 419 -26.98 20.37 -12.24
C PRO A 419 -25.74 20.01 -11.39
N ALA A 420 -25.04 18.92 -11.73
CA ALA A 420 -23.79 18.52 -11.10
C ALA A 420 -22.57 19.03 -11.88
N LEU A 421 -21.46 19.28 -11.18
CA LEU A 421 -20.19 19.67 -11.78
C LEU A 421 -19.51 18.45 -12.43
N THR A 422 -18.79 18.67 -13.52
CA THR A 422 -17.77 17.74 -14.00
C THR A 422 -16.45 18.11 -13.33
N LEU A 423 -15.84 17.17 -12.61
CA LEU A 423 -14.53 17.38 -11.98
C LEU A 423 -13.46 16.61 -12.75
N LEU A 424 -12.31 17.24 -12.96
CA LEU A 424 -11.08 16.61 -13.42
C LEU A 424 -10.08 16.73 -12.29
N SER A 425 -9.60 15.60 -11.77
CA SER A 425 -8.63 15.61 -10.67
C SER A 425 -9.07 16.49 -9.49
N GLY A 426 -10.38 16.52 -9.21
CA GLY A 426 -11.02 17.30 -8.13
C GLY A 426 -11.37 18.75 -8.50
N GLN A 427 -10.87 19.26 -9.63
CA GLN A 427 -11.13 20.62 -10.08
C GLN A 427 -12.32 20.70 -11.04
N ALA A 428 -13.19 21.69 -10.85
CA ALA A 428 -14.36 21.87 -11.69
C ALA A 428 -13.97 22.32 -13.11
N VAL A 429 -14.38 21.55 -14.12
CA VAL A 429 -14.22 21.90 -15.53
C VAL A 429 -15.37 22.82 -15.94
N THR A 430 -15.07 24.10 -16.15
CA THR A 430 -16.10 25.11 -16.49
C THR A 430 -16.49 25.09 -17.96
N THR A 431 -15.54 24.84 -18.86
CA THR A 431 -15.79 24.70 -20.31
C THR A 431 -15.01 23.52 -20.86
N SER A 432 -13.69 23.59 -20.90
CA SER A 432 -12.81 22.49 -21.30
C SER A 432 -11.48 22.53 -20.57
N ALA A 433 -10.91 21.36 -20.28
CA ALA A 433 -9.59 21.17 -19.69
C ALA A 433 -8.81 20.12 -20.49
N PRO A 434 -7.46 20.21 -20.55
CA PRO A 434 -6.61 19.09 -20.97
C PRO A 434 -6.91 17.87 -20.11
N LEU A 435 -6.81 16.68 -20.70
CA LEU A 435 -7.01 15.40 -20.02
C LEU A 435 -5.81 14.49 -20.32
N ASP A 436 -5.05 14.17 -19.29
CA ASP A 436 -3.83 13.38 -19.39
C ASP A 436 -4.08 11.91 -19.03
N HIS A 437 -3.19 11.03 -19.49
CA HIS A 437 -3.22 9.61 -19.14
C HIS A 437 -3.16 9.41 -17.61
N GLY A 438 -4.06 8.58 -17.09
CA GLY A 438 -4.17 8.26 -15.66
C GLY A 438 -5.01 9.25 -14.86
N GLU A 439 -5.53 10.33 -15.47
CA GLU A 439 -6.36 11.29 -14.76
C GLU A 439 -7.78 10.77 -14.50
N TRP A 440 -8.34 11.17 -13.35
CA TRP A 440 -9.69 10.82 -12.97
C TRP A 440 -10.69 11.92 -13.29
N ILE A 441 -11.89 11.50 -13.69
CA ILE A 441 -13.00 12.33 -14.09
C ILE A 441 -14.19 11.95 -13.21
N ARG A 442 -14.77 12.91 -12.50
CA ARG A 442 -16.05 12.72 -11.80
C ARG A 442 -17.19 13.37 -12.54
N VAL A 443 -18.23 12.59 -12.78
CA VAL A 443 -19.49 13.01 -13.39
C VAL A 443 -20.62 12.52 -12.50
N GLY A 444 -21.30 13.45 -11.82
CA GLY A 444 -22.26 13.09 -10.78
C GLY A 444 -21.55 12.45 -9.58
N GLY A 445 -22.00 11.26 -9.18
CA GLY A 445 -21.35 10.40 -8.18
C GLY A 445 -20.46 9.30 -8.75
N VAL A 446 -20.16 9.32 -10.05
CA VAL A 446 -19.37 8.29 -10.73
C VAL A 446 -17.96 8.79 -11.03
N ASP A 447 -16.97 7.97 -10.68
CA ASP A 447 -15.54 8.19 -10.99
C ASP A 447 -15.09 7.34 -12.16
N LEU A 448 -14.40 7.99 -13.09
CA LEU A 448 -13.87 7.43 -14.33
C LEU A 448 -12.36 7.68 -14.39
N LEU A 449 -11.59 6.80 -15.03
CA LEU A 449 -10.20 7.06 -15.40
C LEU A 449 -10.05 7.20 -16.91
N PHE A 450 -9.17 8.08 -17.35
CA PHE A 450 -8.73 8.15 -18.74
C PHE A 450 -7.39 7.45 -18.93
N HIS A 451 -7.32 6.53 -19.89
CA HIS A 451 -6.09 5.87 -20.31
C HIS A 451 -5.86 6.07 -21.80
N VAL A 452 -4.59 5.99 -22.18
CA VAL A 452 -4.16 6.02 -23.59
C VAL A 452 -3.67 4.61 -23.89
N GLU A 453 -4.18 4.07 -24.99
CA GLU A 453 -3.93 2.70 -25.36
C GLU A 453 -2.45 2.42 -25.65
N ALA A 454 -1.88 1.40 -24.98
CA ALA A 454 -0.49 0.97 -25.11
C ALA A 454 0.51 2.16 -25.07
N LEU A 455 0.32 3.04 -24.08
CA LEU A 455 1.16 4.20 -23.87
C LEU A 455 2.46 3.80 -23.18
N THR A 456 2.37 2.95 -22.15
CA THR A 456 3.48 2.67 -21.25
C THR A 456 4.30 1.48 -21.78
N PRO A 457 5.59 1.68 -22.09
CA PRO A 457 6.46 0.59 -22.56
C PRO A 457 6.84 -0.34 -21.40
N ALA A 458 7.19 -1.59 -21.73
CA ALA A 458 7.70 -2.54 -20.76
C ALA A 458 8.93 -1.97 -20.03
N PRO A 459 9.00 -2.01 -18.69
CA PRO A 459 10.10 -1.38 -17.95
C PRO A 459 11.36 -2.24 -17.88
N TRP A 460 11.34 -3.45 -18.44
CA TRP A 460 12.45 -4.40 -18.49
C TRP A 460 12.72 -4.89 -19.92
N SER A 461 13.97 -5.24 -20.18
CA SER A 461 14.39 -6.00 -21.37
C SER A 461 14.48 -7.49 -21.05
N ARG A 462 14.11 -8.36 -21.99
CA ARG A 462 14.22 -9.82 -21.85
C ARG A 462 15.49 -10.33 -22.54
N GLU A 463 15.98 -11.49 -22.08
CA GLU A 463 17.05 -12.18 -22.78
C GLU A 463 16.53 -12.74 -24.12
N PRO A 464 17.36 -12.79 -25.19
CA PRO A 464 16.89 -13.24 -26.51
C PRO A 464 16.28 -14.64 -26.53
N ALA A 465 16.74 -15.53 -25.64
CA ALA A 465 16.19 -16.88 -25.51
C ALA A 465 14.76 -16.86 -24.94
N ASP A 466 14.51 -16.00 -23.96
CA ASP A 466 13.21 -15.83 -23.31
C ASP A 466 12.20 -15.16 -24.25
N GLU A 467 12.65 -14.20 -25.06
CA GLU A 467 11.84 -13.59 -26.12
C GLU A 467 11.43 -14.63 -27.18
N ALA A 468 12.38 -15.47 -27.62
CA ALA A 468 12.11 -16.52 -28.60
C ALA A 468 11.13 -17.57 -28.05
N ALA A 469 11.25 -17.94 -26.77
CA ALA A 469 10.32 -18.84 -26.09
C ALA A 469 8.91 -18.24 -26.00
N ALA A 470 8.80 -16.98 -25.61
CA ALA A 470 7.52 -16.27 -25.55
C ALA A 470 6.85 -16.15 -26.93
N GLU A 471 7.62 -15.87 -27.99
CA GLU A 471 7.07 -15.76 -29.35
C GLU A 471 6.65 -17.13 -29.90
N ALA A 472 7.37 -18.21 -29.56
CA ALA A 472 6.96 -19.58 -29.89
C ALA A 472 5.65 -19.95 -29.16
N ALA A 473 5.54 -19.60 -27.87
CA ALA A 473 4.32 -19.81 -27.09
C ALA A 473 3.14 -19.01 -27.63
N LEU A 474 3.35 -17.74 -28.02
CA LEU A 474 2.33 -16.91 -28.66
C LEU A 474 1.87 -17.51 -30.00
N THR A 475 2.81 -18.00 -30.81
CA THR A 475 2.51 -18.69 -32.08
C THR A 475 1.69 -19.97 -31.85
N ALA A 476 1.98 -20.72 -30.79
CA ALA A 476 1.20 -21.89 -30.41
C ALA A 476 -0.22 -21.49 -29.94
N LEU A 477 -0.33 -20.44 -29.14
CA LEU A 477 -1.60 -19.92 -28.62
C LEU A 477 -2.53 -19.43 -29.74
N GLN A 478 -1.99 -18.84 -30.82
CA GLN A 478 -2.77 -18.42 -32.00
C GLN A 478 -3.50 -19.58 -32.70
N ARG A 479 -3.08 -20.84 -32.47
CA ARG A 479 -3.76 -22.03 -33.01
C ARG A 479 -4.94 -22.49 -32.15
N VAL A 480 -5.11 -21.92 -30.97
CA VAL A 480 -6.24 -22.21 -30.09
C VAL A 480 -7.50 -21.56 -30.65
N SER A 481 -8.47 -22.36 -31.04
CA SER A 481 -9.74 -21.88 -31.59
C SER A 481 -10.74 -21.47 -30.50
N GLY A 482 -11.51 -20.41 -30.71
CA GLY A 482 -12.59 -19.95 -29.81
C GLY A 482 -12.20 -18.74 -28.96
N PRO A 483 -13.17 -18.14 -28.24
CA PRO A 483 -12.92 -16.94 -27.44
C PRO A 483 -12.01 -17.24 -26.25
N LEU A 484 -10.93 -16.48 -26.16
CA LEU A 484 -9.86 -16.63 -25.19
C LEU A 484 -10.01 -15.60 -24.07
N PHE A 485 -9.88 -16.09 -22.84
CA PHE A 485 -9.88 -15.28 -21.64
C PHE A 485 -8.63 -15.60 -20.81
N ALA A 486 -8.22 -14.66 -19.97
CA ALA A 486 -7.21 -14.87 -18.95
C ALA A 486 -7.83 -14.67 -17.56
N VAL A 487 -7.33 -15.41 -16.58
CA VAL A 487 -7.47 -15.07 -15.17
C VAL A 487 -6.08 -14.65 -14.70
N LEU A 488 -5.90 -13.35 -14.52
CA LEU A 488 -4.61 -12.73 -14.26
C LEU A 488 -4.45 -12.43 -12.77
N ASP A 489 -3.26 -12.72 -12.24
CA ASP A 489 -2.90 -12.44 -10.85
C ASP A 489 -2.27 -11.05 -10.72
N THR A 490 -3.11 -10.00 -10.74
CA THR A 490 -2.64 -8.61 -10.64
C THR A 490 -1.94 -8.29 -9.31
N ALA A 491 -2.04 -9.15 -8.30
CA ALA A 491 -1.27 -9.02 -7.07
C ALA A 491 0.23 -9.29 -7.28
N THR A 492 0.57 -10.16 -8.24
CA THR A 492 1.97 -10.62 -8.44
C THR A 492 2.85 -9.58 -9.11
N GLU A 493 2.29 -8.77 -10.03
CA GLU A 493 3.06 -7.83 -10.84
C GLU A 493 2.16 -6.63 -11.29
N PRO A 494 2.48 -5.38 -10.88
CA PRO A 494 1.74 -4.17 -11.28
C PRO A 494 1.54 -4.02 -12.78
N ARG A 495 2.54 -4.43 -13.58
CA ARG A 495 2.49 -4.30 -15.03
C ARG A 495 1.29 -5.01 -15.64
N ILE A 496 0.79 -6.07 -15.01
CA ILE A 496 -0.42 -6.78 -15.45
C ILE A 496 -1.62 -5.83 -15.43
N ALA A 497 -1.83 -5.12 -14.31
CA ALA A 497 -2.95 -4.18 -14.18
C ALA A 497 -2.81 -2.99 -15.14
N GLU A 498 -1.58 -2.49 -15.33
CA GLU A 498 -1.30 -1.42 -16.29
C GLU A 498 -1.63 -1.83 -17.74
N LEU A 499 -1.14 -3.00 -18.18
CA LEU A 499 -1.46 -3.57 -19.49
C LEU A 499 -2.97 -3.76 -19.66
N VAL A 500 -3.65 -4.28 -18.64
CA VAL A 500 -5.11 -4.45 -18.67
C VAL A 500 -5.80 -3.11 -18.78
N ARG A 501 -5.45 -2.08 -18.00
CA ARG A 501 -6.09 -0.75 -18.05
C ARG A 501 -5.84 -0.03 -19.39
N GLU A 502 -4.63 -0.12 -19.93
CA GLU A 502 -4.24 0.43 -21.24
C GLU A 502 -4.72 -0.39 -22.45
N SER A 503 -5.42 -1.50 -22.22
CA SER A 503 -6.06 -2.28 -23.28
C SER A 503 -7.52 -1.92 -23.45
N VAL A 504 -8.06 -2.21 -24.63
CA VAL A 504 -9.51 -2.11 -24.86
C VAL A 504 -10.26 -3.37 -24.38
N ALA A 505 -9.55 -4.37 -23.86
CA ALA A 505 -10.16 -5.59 -23.39
C ALA A 505 -11.04 -5.32 -22.15
N PRO A 506 -12.31 -5.80 -22.15
CA PRO A 506 -13.13 -5.77 -20.97
C PRO A 506 -12.60 -6.76 -19.94
N TRP A 507 -12.66 -6.38 -18.67
CA TRP A 507 -12.23 -7.20 -17.56
C TRP A 507 -13.18 -7.09 -16.37
N ARG A 508 -13.11 -8.06 -15.45
CA ARG A 508 -13.84 -8.04 -14.19
C ARG A 508 -12.99 -8.64 -13.07
N SER A 509 -12.95 -7.97 -11.93
CA SER A 509 -12.37 -8.54 -10.70
C SER A 509 -13.10 -9.82 -10.30
N LEU A 510 -12.37 -10.80 -9.79
CA LEU A 510 -12.95 -11.99 -9.20
C LEU A 510 -13.50 -11.75 -7.80
N PHE A 511 -13.06 -10.72 -7.06
CA PHE A 511 -13.63 -10.34 -5.75
C PHE A 511 -14.89 -9.50 -5.91
N ASP A 512 -15.67 -9.30 -4.84
CA ASP A 512 -16.93 -8.54 -4.86
C ASP A 512 -17.22 -7.90 -3.49
N GLY A 513 -18.11 -6.91 -3.45
CA GLY A 513 -18.48 -6.17 -2.24
C GLY A 513 -17.49 -5.07 -1.86
N VAL A 514 -17.78 -4.33 -0.79
CA VAL A 514 -16.99 -3.17 -0.32
C VAL A 514 -15.54 -3.57 0.02
N GLU A 515 -15.34 -4.73 0.62
CA GLU A 515 -14.00 -5.29 0.88
C GLU A 515 -13.29 -5.77 -0.41
N GLY A 516 -14.05 -6.30 -1.39
CA GLY A 516 -13.52 -6.65 -2.71
C GLY A 516 -13.16 -5.44 -3.56
N ALA A 517 -13.82 -4.30 -3.34
CA ALA A 517 -13.48 -3.02 -3.96
C ALA A 517 -12.16 -2.46 -3.39
N ARG A 518 -11.95 -2.53 -2.08
CA ARG A 518 -10.67 -2.16 -1.42
C ARG A 518 -9.49 -3.00 -1.89
N LEU A 519 -9.74 -4.24 -2.29
CA LEU A 519 -8.74 -5.19 -2.80
C LEU A 519 -8.75 -5.32 -4.33
N ALA A 520 -9.51 -4.49 -5.05
CA ALA A 520 -9.78 -4.73 -6.47
C ALA A 520 -8.51 -4.72 -7.33
N ASP A 521 -7.51 -3.89 -6.99
CA ASP A 521 -6.22 -3.83 -7.70
C ASP A 521 -5.33 -5.04 -7.42
N ALA A 522 -5.55 -5.76 -6.32
CA ALA A 522 -4.86 -7.00 -5.94
C ALA A 522 -5.68 -8.27 -6.20
N ALA A 523 -6.95 -8.12 -6.60
CA ALA A 523 -7.84 -9.25 -6.86
C ALA A 523 -7.51 -9.84 -8.23
N PRO A 524 -7.54 -11.18 -8.40
CA PRO A 524 -7.34 -11.78 -9.71
C PRO A 524 -8.45 -11.33 -10.67
N HIS A 525 -8.08 -10.96 -11.90
CA HIS A 525 -9.00 -10.39 -12.90
C HIS A 525 -9.28 -11.38 -14.02
N VAL A 526 -10.56 -11.53 -14.38
CA VAL A 526 -10.94 -12.22 -15.63
C VAL A 526 -10.93 -11.19 -16.75
N VAL A 527 -10.17 -11.44 -17.82
CA VAL A 527 -9.98 -10.51 -18.94
C VAL A 527 -10.32 -11.19 -20.26
N SER A 528 -11.03 -10.51 -21.17
CA SER A 528 -11.33 -11.03 -22.50
C SER A 528 -10.21 -10.70 -23.50
N LEU A 529 -9.28 -11.63 -23.68
CA LEU A 529 -8.14 -11.45 -24.59
C LEU A 529 -8.54 -11.40 -26.07
N SER A 530 -9.64 -12.06 -26.45
CA SER A 530 -10.14 -11.97 -27.82
C SER A 530 -10.62 -10.57 -28.23
N ALA A 531 -10.95 -9.71 -27.27
CA ALA A 531 -11.34 -8.33 -27.56
C ALA A 531 -10.13 -7.42 -27.85
N ASP A 532 -8.94 -7.77 -27.38
CA ASP A 532 -7.68 -7.07 -27.69
C ASP A 532 -6.53 -8.08 -27.90
N PRO A 533 -6.30 -8.53 -29.15
CA PRO A 533 -5.19 -9.44 -29.45
C PRO A 533 -3.81 -8.87 -29.12
N ARG A 534 -3.67 -7.54 -29.00
CA ARG A 534 -2.39 -6.93 -28.61
C ARG A 534 -2.12 -7.17 -27.13
N LEU A 535 -3.13 -6.97 -26.27
CA LEU A 535 -3.01 -7.31 -24.85
C LEU A 535 -2.58 -8.78 -24.67
N CYS A 536 -3.18 -9.70 -25.44
CA CYS A 536 -2.77 -11.09 -25.42
C CYS A 536 -1.27 -11.23 -25.74
N ALA A 537 -0.81 -10.61 -26.82
CA ALA A 537 0.60 -10.66 -27.20
C ALA A 537 1.53 -10.01 -26.16
N ASP A 538 1.14 -8.88 -25.58
CA ASP A 538 1.93 -8.15 -24.58
C ASP A 538 2.04 -8.96 -23.28
N LEU A 539 0.92 -9.55 -22.81
CA LEU A 539 0.93 -10.44 -21.64
C LEU A 539 1.84 -11.66 -21.84
N ILE A 540 1.81 -12.27 -23.02
CA ILE A 540 2.69 -13.42 -23.30
C ILE A 540 4.15 -12.97 -23.42
N ARG A 541 4.45 -11.93 -24.23
CA ARG A 541 5.83 -11.48 -24.42
C ARG A 541 6.48 -11.01 -23.13
N GLU A 542 5.75 -10.28 -22.30
CA GLU A 542 6.29 -9.70 -21.08
C GLU A 542 6.26 -10.69 -19.90
N GLY A 543 5.20 -11.50 -19.79
CA GLY A 543 4.91 -12.35 -18.63
C GLY A 543 5.33 -13.81 -18.74
N TRP A 544 5.82 -14.28 -19.90
CA TRP A 544 6.18 -15.69 -20.08
C TRP A 544 7.21 -16.17 -19.06
N GLY A 545 6.89 -17.26 -18.34
CA GLY A 545 7.74 -17.85 -17.30
C GLY A 545 7.64 -17.15 -15.94
N TYR A 546 6.77 -16.15 -15.79
CA TYR A 546 6.54 -15.42 -14.54
C TYR A 546 5.18 -15.71 -13.90
N ARG A 547 4.42 -16.70 -14.41
CA ARG A 547 3.17 -17.16 -13.80
C ARG A 547 2.12 -16.06 -13.61
N TRP A 548 2.04 -15.11 -14.55
CA TRP A 548 1.10 -13.97 -14.49
C TRP A 548 -0.37 -14.38 -14.48
N GLY A 549 -0.70 -15.61 -14.87
CA GLY A 549 -2.05 -16.12 -14.78
C GLY A 549 -2.25 -17.42 -15.55
N VAL A 550 -3.52 -17.78 -15.69
CA VAL A 550 -3.98 -18.91 -16.50
C VAL A 550 -4.89 -18.43 -17.61
N LEU A 551 -4.89 -19.16 -18.73
CA LEU A 551 -5.80 -18.91 -19.84
C LEU A 551 -6.95 -19.91 -19.82
N LEU A 552 -8.08 -19.51 -20.39
CA LEU A 552 -9.22 -20.39 -20.60
C LEU A 552 -9.93 -20.05 -21.91
N VAL A 553 -10.57 -21.07 -22.50
CA VAL A 553 -11.44 -20.90 -23.67
C VAL A 553 -12.88 -21.13 -23.26
N SER A 554 -13.76 -20.22 -23.67
CA SER A 554 -15.19 -20.29 -23.37
C SER A 554 -16.02 -19.59 -24.44
N ASP A 555 -17.20 -20.11 -24.75
CA ASP A 555 -18.20 -19.45 -25.59
C ASP A 555 -19.21 -18.62 -24.77
N ARG A 556 -18.98 -18.48 -23.46
CA ARG A 556 -19.84 -17.71 -22.55
C ARG A 556 -19.37 -16.27 -22.43
N SER A 557 -20.27 -15.42 -21.91
CA SER A 557 -19.94 -14.02 -21.63
C SER A 557 -18.94 -13.91 -20.48
N LEU A 558 -18.18 -12.81 -20.44
CA LEU A 558 -17.26 -12.49 -19.34
C LEU A 558 -17.94 -12.52 -17.97
N PHE A 559 -19.22 -12.11 -17.90
CA PHE A 559 -20.03 -12.15 -16.69
C PHE A 559 -20.30 -13.59 -16.22
N GLU A 560 -20.74 -14.47 -17.11
CA GLU A 560 -21.01 -15.88 -16.79
C GLU A 560 -19.72 -16.62 -16.38
N ILE A 561 -18.61 -16.35 -17.06
CA ILE A 561 -17.30 -16.91 -16.72
C ILE A 561 -16.89 -16.48 -15.32
N ARG A 562 -16.95 -15.17 -15.03
CA ARG A 562 -16.64 -14.63 -13.71
C ARG A 562 -17.54 -15.27 -12.63
N GLN A 563 -18.85 -15.33 -12.84
CA GLN A 563 -19.79 -15.92 -11.89
C GLN A 563 -19.48 -17.40 -11.62
N HIS A 564 -19.08 -18.12 -12.66
CA HIS A 564 -18.69 -19.52 -12.55
C HIS A 564 -17.40 -19.70 -11.74
N LEU A 565 -16.32 -19.00 -12.11
CA LEU A 565 -15.02 -19.09 -11.44
C LEU A 565 -15.07 -18.68 -9.96
N ARG A 566 -15.93 -17.71 -9.61
CA ARG A 566 -16.13 -17.29 -8.22
C ARG A 566 -16.53 -18.42 -7.27
N LYS A 567 -17.23 -19.45 -7.77
CA LYS A 567 -17.68 -20.59 -6.95
C LYS A 567 -16.52 -21.38 -6.36
N PHE A 568 -15.33 -21.24 -6.94
CA PHE A 568 -14.12 -21.96 -6.54
C PHE A 568 -13.10 -21.07 -5.81
N LEU A 569 -13.40 -19.78 -5.60
CA LEU A 569 -12.44 -18.86 -4.97
C LEU A 569 -12.13 -19.18 -3.51
N LEU A 570 -13.06 -19.82 -2.80
CA LEU A 570 -12.92 -20.15 -1.39
C LEU A 570 -13.05 -21.65 -1.21
N VAL A 571 -12.09 -22.23 -0.48
CA VAL A 571 -12.08 -23.65 -0.11
C VAL A 571 -12.00 -23.78 1.41
N GLN A 572 -12.72 -24.77 1.96
CA GLN A 572 -12.61 -25.12 3.37
C GLN A 572 -11.61 -26.27 3.51
N ARG A 573 -10.58 -26.07 4.34
CA ARG A 573 -9.63 -27.15 4.70
C ARG A 573 -10.29 -28.06 5.75
N GLU A 574 -10.09 -29.37 5.60
CA GLU A 574 -10.54 -30.33 6.61
C GLU A 574 -9.87 -30.04 7.96
N GLY A 575 -10.69 -29.81 9.00
CA GLY A 575 -10.22 -29.57 10.37
C GLY A 575 -10.08 -28.10 10.78
N THR A 576 -10.32 -27.13 9.88
CA THR A 576 -10.33 -25.70 10.22
C THR A 576 -11.69 -25.05 9.90
N PRO A 577 -12.25 -24.21 10.77
CA PRO A 577 -13.52 -23.53 10.52
C PRO A 577 -13.43 -22.37 9.50
N GLU A 578 -12.22 -21.97 9.08
CA GLU A 578 -11.99 -20.80 8.23
C GLU A 578 -11.86 -21.19 6.74
N ALA A 579 -12.51 -20.41 5.86
CA ALA A 579 -12.39 -20.56 4.41
C ALA A 579 -11.13 -19.83 3.92
N THR A 580 -10.31 -20.49 3.10
CA THR A 580 -9.07 -19.94 2.52
C THR A 580 -9.26 -19.68 1.02
N TYR A 581 -8.53 -18.71 0.47
CA TYR A 581 -8.54 -18.46 -0.98
C TYR A 581 -7.82 -19.57 -1.75
N PHE A 582 -8.50 -20.13 -2.74
CA PHE A 582 -7.91 -21.07 -3.69
C PHE A 582 -7.31 -20.30 -4.87
N ARG A 583 -5.97 -20.24 -4.94
CA ARG A 583 -5.21 -19.54 -5.99
C ARG A 583 -5.17 -20.33 -7.30
N PHE A 584 -6.32 -20.73 -7.82
CA PHE A 584 -6.44 -21.48 -9.07
C PHE A 584 -6.00 -20.70 -10.32
N TYR A 585 -5.71 -19.42 -10.17
CA TYR A 585 -5.21 -18.55 -11.25
C TYR A 585 -3.69 -18.61 -11.39
N ASP A 586 -3.00 -19.36 -10.52
CA ASP A 586 -1.62 -19.73 -10.71
C ASP A 586 -1.53 -21.00 -11.58
N PRO A 587 -0.71 -21.02 -12.65
CA PRO A 587 -0.68 -22.12 -13.60
C PRO A 587 -0.21 -23.46 -12.99
N ASP A 588 0.72 -23.45 -12.04
CA ASP A 588 1.20 -24.68 -11.41
C ASP A 588 0.15 -25.23 -10.45
N VAL A 589 -0.50 -24.35 -9.69
CA VAL A 589 -1.56 -24.71 -8.74
C VAL A 589 -2.75 -25.30 -9.49
N LEU A 590 -3.17 -24.66 -10.58
CA LEU A 590 -4.32 -25.11 -11.37
C LEU A 590 -4.06 -26.47 -12.02
N ARG A 591 -2.87 -26.67 -12.58
CA ARG A 591 -2.50 -27.93 -13.22
C ARG A 591 -2.59 -29.08 -12.24
N VAL A 592 -1.94 -28.96 -11.08
CA VAL A 592 -1.94 -30.01 -10.04
C VAL A 592 -3.36 -30.31 -9.57
N TYR A 593 -4.17 -29.27 -9.35
CA TYR A 593 -5.57 -29.44 -8.97
C TYR A 593 -6.36 -30.22 -10.03
N LEU A 594 -6.35 -29.77 -11.29
CA LEU A 594 -7.11 -30.41 -12.36
C LEU A 594 -6.67 -31.85 -12.64
N GLU A 595 -5.38 -32.14 -12.55
CA GLU A 595 -4.84 -33.50 -12.70
C GLU A 595 -5.25 -34.42 -11.53
N SER A 596 -5.51 -33.86 -10.36
CA SER A 596 -5.95 -34.61 -9.16
C SER A 596 -7.46 -34.81 -9.06
N CYS A 597 -8.26 -34.03 -9.80
CA CYS A 597 -9.73 -34.07 -9.71
C CYS A 597 -10.32 -35.39 -10.21
N THR A 598 -11.36 -35.85 -9.52
CA THR A 598 -12.25 -36.91 -9.99
C THR A 598 -13.08 -36.45 -11.20
N PRO A 599 -13.66 -37.37 -12.00
CA PRO A 599 -14.54 -36.99 -13.13
C PRO A 599 -15.73 -36.12 -12.73
N ALA A 600 -16.28 -36.31 -11.52
CA ALA A 600 -17.37 -35.49 -11.01
C ALA A 600 -16.92 -34.06 -10.67
N GLU A 601 -15.75 -33.91 -10.04
CA GLU A 601 -15.16 -32.60 -9.74
C GLU A 601 -14.76 -31.86 -11.01
N LEU A 602 -14.22 -32.55 -12.03
CA LEU A 602 -13.95 -31.94 -13.34
C LEU A 602 -15.24 -31.48 -14.01
N THR A 603 -16.31 -32.27 -13.95
CA THR A 603 -17.63 -31.87 -14.48
C THR A 603 -18.13 -30.60 -13.79
N GLN A 604 -17.95 -30.50 -12.46
CA GLN A 604 -18.29 -29.30 -11.70
C GLN A 604 -17.40 -28.10 -12.07
N TRP A 605 -16.08 -28.31 -12.15
CA TRP A 605 -15.09 -27.29 -12.48
C TRP A 605 -15.33 -26.66 -13.85
N PHE A 606 -15.59 -27.46 -14.89
CA PHE A 606 -15.85 -26.93 -16.22
C PHE A 606 -17.29 -26.39 -16.35
N GLY A 607 -18.27 -27.07 -15.74
CA GLY A 607 -19.64 -26.59 -15.56
C GLY A 607 -20.39 -26.24 -16.84
N GLY A 608 -19.93 -26.66 -18.02
CA GLY A 608 -20.43 -26.22 -19.33
C GLY A 608 -20.18 -24.72 -19.62
N VAL A 609 -19.30 -24.09 -18.84
CA VAL A 609 -18.87 -22.69 -18.97
C VAL A 609 -17.49 -22.62 -19.58
N VAL A 610 -16.53 -23.39 -19.04
CA VAL A 610 -15.16 -23.44 -19.57
C VAL A 610 -14.99 -24.66 -20.45
N ARG A 611 -14.40 -24.50 -21.64
CA ARG A 611 -14.11 -25.59 -22.57
C ARG A 611 -12.73 -26.18 -22.34
N CYS A 612 -11.73 -25.35 -22.04
CA CYS A 612 -10.41 -25.80 -21.63
C CYS A 612 -9.67 -24.73 -20.85
N HIS A 613 -8.69 -25.17 -20.06
CA HIS A 613 -7.68 -24.32 -19.45
C HIS A 613 -6.32 -24.53 -20.12
N LEU A 614 -5.54 -23.47 -20.19
CA LEU A 614 -4.14 -23.50 -20.59
C LEU A 614 -3.31 -22.75 -19.55
N GLY A 615 -2.08 -23.18 -19.34
CA GLY A 615 -1.08 -22.44 -18.58
C GLY A 615 0.31 -22.75 -19.10
N GLU A 616 1.27 -21.93 -18.68
CA GLU A 616 2.65 -22.08 -19.10
C GLU A 616 3.23 -23.43 -18.64
N ASP A 617 3.97 -24.05 -19.54
CA ASP A 617 4.74 -25.27 -19.33
C ASP A 617 6.07 -25.10 -20.06
N LEU A 618 7.08 -24.65 -19.32
CA LEU A 618 8.41 -24.35 -19.89
C LEU A 618 9.13 -25.60 -20.40
N ASP A 619 8.69 -26.79 -19.98
CA ASP A 619 9.24 -28.08 -20.41
C ASP A 619 8.49 -28.66 -21.62
N SER A 620 7.35 -28.06 -22.02
CA SER A 620 6.53 -28.52 -23.15
C SER A 620 7.04 -27.97 -24.50
N PRO A 621 7.00 -28.76 -25.60
CA PRO A 621 7.36 -28.29 -26.93
C PRO A 621 6.51 -27.11 -27.44
N THR A 622 5.28 -26.95 -26.94
CA THR A 622 4.41 -25.83 -27.28
C THR A 622 4.53 -24.67 -26.30
N GLY A 623 5.22 -24.87 -25.17
CA GLY A 623 5.23 -23.95 -24.04
C GLY A 623 3.96 -24.00 -23.19
N TRP A 624 2.96 -24.81 -23.52
CA TRP A 624 1.65 -24.81 -22.86
C TRP A 624 1.27 -26.21 -22.38
N TRP A 625 0.77 -26.32 -21.16
CA TRP A 625 -0.11 -27.41 -20.78
C TRP A 625 -1.56 -27.04 -21.12
N ARG A 626 -2.38 -28.05 -21.42
CA ARG A 626 -3.80 -27.88 -21.77
C ARG A 626 -4.64 -28.99 -21.18
N ILE A 627 -5.74 -28.63 -20.53
CA ILE A 627 -6.74 -29.58 -20.00
C ILE A 627 -8.11 -29.19 -20.54
N ASP A 628 -8.71 -30.09 -21.32
CA ASP A 628 -10.04 -29.92 -21.92
C ASP A 628 -11.15 -30.46 -21.01
N ALA A 629 -12.31 -29.81 -21.07
CA ALA A 629 -13.56 -30.35 -20.56
C ALA A 629 -13.84 -31.67 -21.29
N ARG A 630 -13.98 -32.76 -20.54
CA ARG A 630 -14.24 -34.10 -21.08
C ARG A 630 -15.70 -34.33 -21.41
#